data_AF-A0A9E3IHC0-F1
#
_entry.id   AF-A0A9E3IHC0-F1
#
_cell.length_a   1.000
_cell.length_b   1.000
_cell.length_c   1.000
_cell.angle_alpha   90.00
_cell.angle_beta   90.00
_cell.angle_gamma   90.00
#
_symmetry.space_group_name_H-M   'P 1'
#
loop_
_entity.id
_entity.type
_entity.pdbx_description
1 polymer ?
#
loop_
_entity_poly.entity_id
_entity_poly.type
_entity_poly.pdbx_seq_one_letter_code
_entity_poly.pdbx_strand_id
1 'polypeptide(L)'
;QPVAAPASTSSGEGWLADMAADARARLLAGEPDVWDALTKRFEAQLILTALDITRGRRIEAAQKLGIGRNTITRKIQELGLDV
;
A
#
# COMPACT_ATOMS: atom_id res chain seq x y z
N GLN A 1 24.52 -9.06 -32.10
CA GLN A 1 23.87 -7.91 -31.44
C GLN A 1 23.41 -8.37 -30.06
N PRO A 2 23.74 -7.69 -28.95
CA PRO A 2 23.15 -8.00 -27.66
C PRO A 2 21.73 -7.41 -27.62
N VAL A 3 20.76 -8.23 -27.23
CA VAL A 3 19.36 -7.82 -27.07
C VAL A 3 19.21 -6.99 -25.80
N ALA A 4 18.78 -5.74 -25.94
CA ALA A 4 18.49 -4.86 -24.83
C ALA A 4 17.27 -5.38 -24.06
N ALA A 5 17.45 -5.69 -22.77
CA ALA A 5 16.36 -5.93 -21.83
C ALA A 5 15.48 -4.66 -21.73
N PRO A 6 14.16 -4.79 -21.51
CA PRO A 6 13.30 -3.63 -21.40
C PRO A 6 13.74 -2.83 -20.17
N ALA A 7 14.04 -1.56 -20.40
CA ALA A 7 14.44 -0.60 -19.39
C ALA A 7 13.42 -0.60 -18.26
N SER A 8 13.90 -0.79 -17.03
CA SER A 8 13.13 -0.56 -15.83
C SER A 8 12.70 0.90 -15.82
N THR A 9 11.40 1.16 -16.03
CA THR A 9 10.80 2.49 -15.89
C THR A 9 10.80 2.88 -14.43
N SER A 10 11.97 3.26 -13.91
CA SER A 10 12.13 3.87 -12.60
C SER A 10 11.74 5.34 -12.70
N SER A 11 10.55 5.71 -12.19
CA SER A 11 10.23 7.01 -11.56
C SER A 11 8.72 7.12 -11.30
N GLY A 12 8.28 7.03 -10.04
CA GLY A 12 6.99 7.54 -9.52
C GLY A 12 5.65 6.99 -10.04
N GLU A 13 5.54 6.68 -11.33
CA GLU A 13 4.29 6.33 -12.02
C GLU A 13 4.08 4.81 -12.17
N GLY A 14 5.15 4.02 -12.06
CA GLY A 14 5.09 2.56 -12.24
C GLY A 14 4.12 1.87 -11.27
N TRP A 15 4.15 2.24 -9.99
CA TRP A 15 3.27 1.62 -9.00
C TRP A 15 1.79 1.98 -9.21
N LEU A 16 1.49 3.18 -9.72
CA LEU A 16 0.12 3.56 -10.09
C LEU A 16 -0.35 2.78 -11.30
N ALA A 17 0.53 2.56 -12.28
CA ALA A 17 0.23 1.70 -13.43
C ALA A 17 -0.01 0.24 -13.00
N ASP A 18 0.78 -0.29 -12.08
CA ASP A 18 0.60 -1.63 -11.51
C ASP A 18 -0.71 -1.74 -10.73
N MET A 19 -1.04 -0.72 -9.92
CA MET A 19 -2.31 -0.67 -9.19
C MET A 19 -3.51 -0.58 -10.14
N ALA A 20 -3.40 0.19 -11.23
CA ALA A 20 -4.44 0.28 -12.25
C ALA A 20 -4.62 -1.06 -12.99
N ALA A 21 -3.54 -1.80 -13.25
CA ALA A 21 -3.59 -3.13 -13.83
C ALA A 21 -4.28 -4.14 -12.89
N ASP A 22 -3.96 -4.14 -11.58
CA ASP A 22 -4.62 -4.99 -10.57
C ASP A 22 -6.11 -4.65 -10.48
N ALA A 23 -6.46 -3.37 -10.38
CA ALA A 23 -7.86 -2.92 -10.34
C ALA A 23 -8.64 -3.40 -11.58
N ARG A 24 -8.06 -3.26 -12.77
CA ARG A 24 -8.67 -3.73 -14.02
C ARG A 24 -8.89 -5.24 -14.02
N ALA A 25 -7.91 -6.01 -13.58
CA ALA A 25 -8.03 -7.48 -13.54
C ALA A 25 -9.17 -7.94 -12.62
N ARG A 26 -9.27 -7.34 -11.42
CA ARG A 26 -10.31 -7.66 -10.43
C ARG A 26 -11.71 -7.27 -10.88
N LEU A 27 -11.85 -6.09 -11.48
CA LEU A 27 -13.12 -5.62 -12.04
C LEU A 27 -13.58 -6.51 -13.20
N LEU A 28 -12.68 -6.91 -14.10
CA LEU A 28 -12.99 -7.83 -15.19
C LEU A 28 -13.35 -9.23 -14.70
N ALA A 29 -12.77 -9.68 -13.58
CA ALA A 29 -13.11 -10.94 -12.93
C ALA A 29 -14.47 -10.92 -12.21
N GLY A 30 -15.11 -9.74 -12.10
CA GLY A 30 -16.39 -9.59 -11.39
C GLY A 30 -16.25 -9.74 -9.88
N GLU A 31 -15.06 -9.50 -9.32
CA GLU A 31 -14.84 -9.54 -7.88
C GLU A 31 -15.67 -8.44 -7.20
N PRO A 32 -16.44 -8.73 -6.16
CA PRO A 32 -17.12 -7.70 -5.36
C PRO A 32 -16.10 -6.93 -4.51
N ASP A 33 -16.48 -5.72 -4.08
CA ASP A 33 -15.73 -4.93 -3.09
C ASP A 33 -14.26 -4.63 -3.44
N VAL A 34 -13.93 -4.54 -4.73
CA VAL A 34 -12.57 -4.24 -5.24
C VAL A 34 -12.00 -2.97 -4.61
N TRP A 35 -12.85 -1.95 -4.40
CA TRP A 35 -12.47 -0.70 -3.75
C TRP A 35 -11.92 -0.93 -2.34
N ASP A 36 -12.65 -1.68 -1.51
CA ASP A 36 -12.24 -1.96 -0.13
C ASP A 36 -11.00 -2.84 -0.10
N ALA A 37 -10.90 -3.83 -1.00
CA ALA A 37 -9.75 -4.70 -1.10
C ALA A 37 -8.46 -3.92 -1.43
N LEU A 38 -8.51 -3.03 -2.42
CA LEU A 38 -7.35 -2.22 -2.82
C LEU A 38 -7.02 -1.15 -1.77
N THR A 39 -8.04 -0.52 -1.18
CA THR A 39 -7.86 0.47 -0.10
C THR A 39 -7.16 -0.17 1.09
N LYS A 40 -7.60 -1.35 1.53
CA LYS A 40 -6.94 -2.07 2.63
C LYS A 40 -5.48 -2.40 2.32
N ARG A 41 -5.18 -2.85 1.10
CA ARG A 41 -3.80 -3.13 0.67
C ARG A 41 -2.92 -1.88 0.70
N PHE A 42 -3.43 -0.77 0.16
CA PHE A 42 -2.74 0.51 0.17
C PHE A 42 -2.49 1.02 1.59
N GLU A 43 -3.52 1.05 2.43
CA GLU A 43 -3.41 1.46 3.84
C GLU A 43 -2.40 0.59 4.59
N ALA A 44 -2.42 -0.73 4.36
CA ALA A 44 -1.50 -1.66 5.00
C ALA A 44 -0.04 -1.38 4.63
N GLN A 45 0.26 -1.18 3.35
CA GLN A 45 1.61 -0.84 2.90
C GLN A 45 2.10 0.48 3.48
N LEU A 46 1.24 1.51 3.54
CA LEU A 46 1.59 2.78 4.17
C LEU A 46 1.91 2.64 5.66
N ILE A 47 1.07 1.91 6.40
CA ILE A 47 1.24 1.72 7.84
C ILE A 47 2.50 0.89 8.12
N LEU A 48 2.71 -0.22 7.40
CA LEU A 48 3.91 -1.04 7.54
C LEU A 48 5.18 -0.24 7.25
N THR A 49 5.20 0.54 6.17
CA THR A 49 6.34 1.39 5.82
C THR A 49 6.60 2.44 6.91
N ALA A 50 5.55 3.07 7.44
CA ALA A 50 5.69 4.03 8.52
C ALA A 50 6.22 3.38 9.81
N LEU A 51 5.74 2.18 10.15
CA LEU A 51 6.21 1.43 11.31
C LEU A 51 7.68 1.00 11.15
N ASP A 52 8.09 0.57 9.95
CA ASP A 52 9.48 0.21 9.66
C ASP A 52 10.42 1.42 9.88
N ILE A 53 10.07 2.57 9.31
CA ILE A 53 10.82 3.82 9.45
C ILE A 53 10.92 4.27 10.92
N THR A 54 9.86 4.03 11.72
CA THR A 54 9.83 4.42 13.14
C THR A 54 10.23 3.30 14.09
N ARG A 55 10.72 2.17 13.58
CA ARG A 55 11.14 0.99 14.37
C ARG A 55 10.02 0.47 15.28
N GLY A 56 8.81 0.37 14.75
CA GLY A 56 7.62 -0.11 15.45
C GLY A 56 6.93 0.93 16.34
N ARG A 57 7.40 2.19 16.37
CA ARG A 57 6.78 3.24 17.18
C ARG A 57 5.52 3.79 16.50
N ARG A 58 4.38 3.26 16.92
CA ARG A 58 3.03 3.61 16.40
C ARG A 58 2.71 5.10 16.45
N ILE A 59 3.07 5.80 17.53
CA ILE A 59 2.78 7.24 17.67
C ILE A 59 3.58 8.07 16.66
N GLU A 60 4.87 7.78 16.52
CA GLU A 60 5.73 8.44 15.52
C GLU A 60 5.30 8.10 14.09
N ALA A 61 4.87 6.86 13.84
CA ALA A 61 4.36 6.44 12.54
C ALA A 61 3.10 7.23 12.17
N ALA A 62 2.17 7.38 13.12
CA ALA A 62 0.96 8.19 12.95
C ALA A 62 1.30 9.65 12.64
N GLN A 63 2.24 10.24 13.38
CA GLN A 63 2.70 11.60 13.15
C GLN A 63 3.33 11.77 11.76
N LYS A 64 4.16 10.83 11.31
CA LYS A 64 4.76 10.86 9.97
C LYS A 64 3.73 10.69 8.85
N LEU A 65 2.70 9.87 9.08
CA LEU A 65 1.58 9.69 8.15
C LEU A 65 0.57 10.84 8.20
N GLY A 66 0.66 11.75 9.17
CA GLY A 66 -0.31 12.84 9.34
C GLY A 66 -1.68 12.36 9.84
N ILE A 67 -1.78 11.16 10.40
CA ILE A 67 -3.01 10.59 10.95
C ILE A 67 -3.01 10.59 12.47
N GLY A 68 -4.19 10.62 13.08
CA GLY A 68 -4.32 10.54 14.54
C GLY A 68 -3.81 9.20 15.09
N ARG A 69 -3.27 9.21 16.31
CA ARG A 69 -2.86 7.99 17.04
C ARG A 69 -3.98 6.95 17.13
N ASN A 70 -5.23 7.38 17.35
CA ASN A 70 -6.35 6.44 17.42
C ASN A 70 -6.64 5.79 16.06
N THR A 71 -6.46 6.56 14.98
CA THR A 71 -6.64 6.08 13.60
C THR A 71 -5.61 5.01 13.26
N ILE A 72 -4.32 5.24 13.56
CA ILE A 72 -3.31 4.22 13.26
C ILE A 72 -3.54 2.93 14.06
N THR A 73 -3.93 3.04 15.34
CA THR A 73 -4.19 1.86 16.15
C THR A 73 -5.37 1.07 15.61
N ARG A 74 -6.47 1.75 15.25
CA ARG A 74 -7.64 1.10 14.66
C ARG A 74 -7.29 0.45 13.33
N LYS A 75 -6.53 1.13 12.47
CA LYS A 75 -6.11 0.61 11.17
C LYS A 75 -5.17 -0.60 11.29
N ILE A 76 -4.23 -0.61 12.23
CA ILE A 76 -3.38 -1.78 12.49
C ILE A 76 -4.22 -3.00 12.84
N GLN A 77 -5.23 -2.83 13.70
CA GLN A 77 -6.14 -3.92 14.09
C GLN A 77 -7.05 -4.36 12.95
N GLU A 78 -7.68 -3.41 12.23
CA GLU A 78 -8.57 -3.68 11.09
C GLU A 78 -7.84 -4.43 9.95
N LEU A 79 -6.55 -4.15 9.77
CA LEU A 79 -5.73 -4.72 8.71
C LEU A 79 -4.93 -5.97 9.16
N GLY A 80 -5.02 -6.35 10.44
CA GLY A 80 -4.31 -7.52 10.98
C GLY A 80 -2.78 -7.37 10.98
N LEU A 81 -2.27 -6.16 11.21
CA LEU A 81 -0.85 -5.81 11.14
C LEU A 81 -0.15 -5.83 12.51
N ASP A 82 -0.79 -6.38 13.55
CA ASP A 82 -0.15 -6.50 14.88
C ASP A 82 1.07 -7.45 14.78
N VAL A 83 2.25 -6.85 14.87
CA VAL A 83 3.58 -7.50 14.95
C VAL A 83 4.11 -7.48 16.37
#